data_AF-A0A925LAI7-F1
#
_entry.id   AF-A0A925LAI7-F1
#
_cell.length_a   1.000
_cell.length_b   1.000
_cell.length_c   1.000
_cell.angle_alpha   90.00
_cell.angle_beta   90.00
_cell.angle_gamma   90.00
#
_symmetry.space_group_name_H-M   'P 1'
#
loop_
_entity.id
_entity.type
_entity.pdbx_description
1 polymer ?
#
loop_
_entity_poly.entity_id
_entity_poly.type
_entity_poly.pdbx_seq_one_letter_code
_entity_poly.pdbx_strand_id
1 'polypeptide(L)'
;MNTATLELTFNHANDLHAFGMPEDRMARMAARRAFVEMKTCFMRAVADIEGSTGALLQRKVRVASEVIELWRLRHAVIGGLPRDKPSTEMHRQELMLQLDSAFPEGGGNTAFVPL
;
A
#
# COMPACT_ATOMS: atom_id res chain seq x y z
N MET A 1 26.00 54.44 -5.37
CA MET A 1 24.88 53.74 -4.71
C MET A 1 24.40 52.70 -5.69
N ASN A 2 24.89 51.46 -5.56
CA ASN A 2 24.80 50.45 -6.63
C ASN A 2 24.04 49.24 -6.09
N THR A 3 22.78 49.11 -6.49
CA THR A 3 21.88 47.98 -6.18
C THR A 3 21.65 47.17 -7.46
N ALA A 4 22.51 46.20 -7.78
CA ALA A 4 22.23 45.21 -8.84
C ALA A 4 23.30 44.11 -8.94
N THR A 5 23.53 43.28 -7.90
CA THR A 5 24.41 42.08 -8.09
C THR A 5 24.15 40.88 -7.17
N LEU A 6 23.08 40.82 -6.36
CA LEU A 6 22.94 39.73 -5.37
C LEU A 6 21.65 38.91 -5.43
N GLU A 7 20.96 38.87 -6.57
CA GLU A 7 19.70 38.12 -6.74
C GLU A 7 19.74 37.21 -7.97
N LEU A 8 20.79 36.40 -8.14
CA LEU A 8 20.80 35.41 -9.24
C LEU A 8 21.53 34.09 -8.95
N THR A 9 22.08 33.89 -7.75
CA THR A 9 22.80 32.66 -7.39
C THR A 9 22.08 31.74 -6.41
N PHE A 10 20.95 32.16 -5.82
CA PHE A 10 20.29 31.38 -4.76
C PHE A 10 19.21 30.41 -5.22
N ASN A 11 18.80 30.42 -6.49
CA ASN A 11 17.71 29.57 -6.97
C ASN A 11 18.14 28.28 -7.70
N HIS A 12 19.43 27.99 -7.85
CA HIS A 12 19.89 26.80 -8.58
C HIS A 12 20.34 25.64 -7.68
N ALA A 13 20.35 25.82 -6.35
CA ALA A 13 20.79 24.78 -5.41
C ALA A 13 19.67 23.81 -4.97
N ASN A 14 18.41 24.09 -5.31
CA ASN A 14 17.28 23.29 -4.83
C ASN A 14 16.94 22.08 -5.73
N ASP A 15 17.47 22.03 -6.95
CA ASP A 15 17.18 20.93 -7.90
C ASP A 15 18.08 19.69 -7.74
N LEU A 16 19.15 19.76 -6.92
CA LEU A 16 20.08 18.65 -6.72
C LEU A 16 19.77 17.78 -5.48
N HIS A 17 18.82 18.19 -4.63
CA HIS A 17 18.45 17.44 -3.43
C HIS A 17 17.48 16.27 -3.67
N ALA A 18 17.10 16.00 -4.93
CA ALA A 18 16.26 14.86 -5.31
C ALA A 18 17.05 13.58 -5.67
N PHE A 19 18.37 13.53 -5.40
CA PHE A 19 19.08 12.25 -5.35
C PHE A 19 18.68 11.54 -4.04
N GLY A 20 17.58 10.79 -4.12
CA GLY A 20 16.89 10.14 -3.00
C GLY A 20 17.84 9.66 -1.90
N MET A 21 17.67 10.24 -0.73
CA MET A 21 18.49 9.97 0.43
C MET A 21 18.47 8.46 0.74
N PRO A 22 19.53 7.90 1.35
CA PRO A 22 19.52 6.50 1.79
C PRO A 22 18.28 6.13 2.59
N GLU A 23 17.77 7.08 3.38
CA GLU A 23 16.51 6.98 4.13
C GLU A 23 15.28 6.85 3.22
N ASP A 24 15.16 7.67 2.17
CA ASP A 24 14.07 7.55 1.18
C ASP A 24 14.12 6.23 0.41
N ARG A 25 15.32 5.70 0.17
CA ARG A 25 15.49 4.38 -0.43
C ARG A 25 15.03 3.29 0.53
N MET A 26 15.41 3.34 1.80
CA MET A 26 14.98 2.39 2.81
C MET A 26 13.47 2.44 3.04
N ALA A 27 12.88 3.64 3.12
CA ALA A 27 11.44 3.84 3.24
C ALA A 27 10.67 3.26 2.04
N ARG A 28 11.13 3.54 0.81
CA ARG A 28 10.54 2.93 -0.40
C ARG A 28 10.68 1.41 -0.43
N MET A 29 11.80 0.86 0.05
CA MET A 29 11.98 -0.58 0.15
C MET A 29 11.05 -1.20 1.19
N ALA A 30 10.85 -0.55 2.34
CA ALA A 30 9.90 -0.98 3.37
C ALA A 30 8.46 -0.96 2.86
N ALA A 31 8.04 0.12 2.20
CA ALA A 31 6.70 0.24 1.60
C ALA A 31 6.46 -0.83 0.52
N ARG A 32 7.44 -1.05 -0.37
CA ARG A 32 7.36 -2.11 -1.39
C ARG A 32 7.28 -3.50 -0.76
N ARG A 33 8.02 -3.74 0.32
CA ARG A 33 8.00 -5.01 1.04
C ARG A 33 6.64 -5.26 1.68
N ALA A 34 6.07 -4.27 2.38
CA ALA A 34 4.73 -4.36 2.94
C ALA A 34 3.67 -4.64 1.86
N PHE A 35 3.77 -3.98 0.70
CA PHE A 35 2.89 -4.27 -0.43
C PHE A 35 3.02 -5.70 -0.96
N VAL A 36 4.24 -6.21 -1.13
CA VAL A 36 4.49 -7.58 -1.60
C VAL A 36 3.99 -8.60 -0.59
N GLU A 37 4.19 -8.36 0.69
CA GLU A 37 3.68 -9.21 1.78
C GLU A 37 2.15 -9.25 1.75
N MET A 38 1.48 -8.09 1.70
CA MET A 38 0.02 -8.00 1.58
C MET A 38 -0.49 -8.71 0.32
N LYS A 39 0.14 -8.48 -0.84
CA LYS A 39 -0.21 -9.13 -2.10
C LYS A 39 -0.06 -10.65 -2.02
N THR A 40 0.94 -11.15 -1.30
CA THR A 40 1.16 -12.57 -1.09
C THR A 40 0.06 -13.19 -0.23
N CYS A 41 -0.38 -12.52 0.84
CA CYS A 41 -1.52 -12.97 1.65
C CYS A 41 -2.81 -13.04 0.81
N PHE A 42 -3.08 -12.02 -0.02
CA PHE A 42 -4.20 -12.06 -0.95
C PHE A 42 -4.11 -13.23 -1.92
N MET A 43 -2.94 -13.48 -2.53
CA MET A 43 -2.71 -14.60 -3.45
C MET A 43 -2.95 -15.97 -2.81
N ARG A 44 -2.57 -16.15 -1.54
CA ARG A 44 -2.85 -17.39 -0.79
C ARG A 44 -4.35 -17.55 -0.54
N ALA A 45 -5.03 -16.51 -0.08
CA ALA A 45 -6.47 -16.58 0.18
C ALA A 45 -7.28 -16.89 -1.09
N VAL A 46 -6.96 -16.27 -2.23
CA VAL A 46 -7.68 -16.56 -3.49
C VAL A 46 -7.31 -17.91 -4.11
N ALA A 47 -6.24 -18.57 -3.67
CA ALA A 47 -5.91 -19.93 -4.09
C ALA A 47 -6.89 -20.96 -3.52
N ASP A 48 -7.48 -20.67 -2.36
CA ASP A 48 -8.48 -21.52 -1.71
C ASP A 48 -9.91 -21.34 -2.26
N ILE A 49 -10.13 -20.33 -3.11
CA ILE A 49 -11.41 -20.06 -3.76
C ILE A 49 -11.52 -20.89 -5.03
N GLU A 50 -12.45 -21.83 -5.04
CA GLU A 50 -12.67 -22.74 -6.18
C GLU A 50 -13.58 -22.10 -7.26
N GLY A 51 -13.47 -22.60 -8.49
CA GLY A 51 -14.32 -22.19 -9.61
C GLY A 51 -13.86 -20.95 -10.39
N SER A 52 -14.71 -20.50 -11.32
CA SER A 52 -14.42 -19.39 -12.24
C SER A 52 -14.23 -18.06 -11.51
N THR A 53 -14.96 -17.85 -10.40
CA THR A 53 -14.81 -16.67 -9.53
C THR A 53 -13.41 -16.64 -8.89
N GLY A 54 -12.90 -17.77 -8.40
CA GLY A 54 -11.55 -17.87 -7.85
C GLY A 54 -10.47 -17.55 -8.89
N ALA A 55 -10.59 -18.11 -10.09
CA ALA A 55 -9.66 -17.81 -11.20
C ALA A 55 -9.68 -16.33 -11.61
N LEU A 56 -10.85 -15.68 -11.59
CA LEU A 56 -10.97 -14.25 -11.85
C LEU A 56 -10.33 -13.41 -10.74
N LEU A 57 -10.55 -13.76 -9.47
CA LEU A 57 -9.96 -13.07 -8.32
C LEU A 57 -8.44 -13.23 -8.30
N GLN A 58 -7.91 -14.42 -8.58
CA GLN A 58 -6.47 -14.66 -8.76
C GLN A 58 -5.86 -13.76 -9.82
N ARG A 59 -6.53 -13.61 -10.98
CA ARG A 59 -6.06 -12.71 -12.03
C ARG A 59 -6.06 -11.26 -11.57
N LYS A 60 -7.13 -10.80 -10.91
CA LYS A 60 -7.26 -9.42 -10.39
C LYS A 60 -6.19 -9.10 -9.35
N VAL A 61 -5.94 -10.01 -8.40
CA VAL A 61 -4.86 -9.86 -7.41
C VAL A 61 -3.49 -9.82 -8.10
N ARG A 62 -3.26 -10.67 -9.11
CA ARG A 62 -1.97 -10.70 -9.83
C ARG A 62 -1.65 -9.40 -10.55
N VAL A 63 -2.64 -8.80 -11.22
CA VAL A 63 -2.46 -7.54 -11.96
C VAL A 63 -2.47 -6.29 -11.09
N ALA A 64 -2.95 -6.38 -9.84
CA ALA A 64 -2.97 -5.25 -8.92
C ALA A 64 -1.55 -4.72 -8.68
N SER A 65 -1.33 -3.43 -8.97
CA SER A 65 -0.07 -2.71 -8.76
C SER A 65 -0.13 -1.82 -7.53
N GLU A 66 -1.34 -1.46 -7.07
CA GLU A 66 -1.54 -0.52 -5.98
C GLU A 66 -2.26 -1.17 -4.78
N VAL A 67 -1.94 -0.67 -3.59
CA VAL A 67 -2.54 -1.13 -2.32
C VAL A 67 -4.07 -0.93 -2.35
N ILE A 68 -4.55 0.16 -2.95
CA ILE A 68 -6.00 0.47 -3.08
C ILE A 68 -6.75 -0.54 -3.95
N GLU A 69 -6.10 -1.13 -4.96
CA GLU A 69 -6.71 -2.14 -5.82
C GLU A 69 -6.93 -3.43 -5.03
N LEU A 70 -5.95 -3.84 -4.23
CA LEU A 70 -6.08 -4.97 -3.31
C LEU A 70 -7.15 -4.69 -2.25
N TRP A 71 -7.20 -3.47 -1.70
CA TRP A 71 -8.23 -3.07 -0.73
C TRP A 71 -9.65 -3.19 -1.30
N ARG A 72 -9.87 -2.84 -2.57
CA ARG A 72 -11.16 -2.99 -3.25
C ARG A 72 -11.57 -4.45 -3.42
N LEU A 73 -10.61 -5.37 -3.53
CA LEU A 73 -10.87 -6.80 -3.68
C LEU A 73 -11.22 -7.49 -2.35
N ARG A 74 -10.96 -6.85 -1.19
CA ARG A 74 -11.11 -7.48 0.14
C ARG A 74 -12.46 -8.17 0.35
N HIS A 75 -13.56 -7.50 0.01
CA HIS A 75 -14.91 -8.03 0.22
C HIS A 75 -15.20 -9.22 -0.68
N ALA A 76 -14.71 -9.19 -1.92
CA ALA A 76 -14.88 -10.28 -2.87
C ALA A 76 -14.04 -11.51 -2.50
N VAL A 77 -12.83 -11.30 -1.97
CA VAL A 77 -11.98 -12.40 -1.47
C VAL A 77 -12.59 -13.01 -0.21
N ILE A 78 -12.96 -12.20 0.78
CA ILE A 78 -13.56 -12.67 2.05
C ILE A 78 -14.88 -13.41 1.80
N GLY A 79 -15.72 -12.88 0.90
CA GLY A 79 -17.00 -13.48 0.54
C GLY A 79 -16.87 -14.75 -0.30
N GLY A 80 -15.79 -14.90 -1.06
CA GLY A 80 -15.53 -16.06 -1.91
C GLY A 80 -14.85 -17.24 -1.19
N LEU A 81 -14.27 -17.02 -0.01
CA LEU A 81 -13.59 -18.07 0.75
C LEU A 81 -14.58 -19.15 1.27
N PRO A 82 -14.24 -20.45 1.12
CA PRO A 82 -15.11 -21.55 1.54
C PRO A 82 -15.28 -21.57 3.07
N ARG A 83 -16.53 -21.61 3.56
CA ARG A 83 -16.84 -21.52 4.99
C ARG A 83 -16.49 -22.77 5.80
N ASP A 84 -16.31 -23.92 5.14
CA ASP A 84 -16.10 -25.22 5.80
C ASP A 84 -14.63 -25.58 6.04
N LYS A 85 -13.67 -24.75 5.59
CA LYS A 85 -12.24 -24.99 5.81
C LYS A 85 -11.72 -24.20 7.02
N PRO A 86 -11.07 -24.83 8.01
CA PRO A 86 -10.48 -24.11 9.15
C PRO A 86 -9.37 -23.13 8.73
N SER A 87 -8.69 -23.37 7.60
CA SER A 87 -7.72 -22.44 7.01
C SER A 87 -8.35 -21.12 6.55
N THR A 88 -9.64 -21.12 6.19
CA THR A 88 -10.35 -19.92 5.73
C THR A 88 -10.43 -18.86 6.82
N GLU A 89 -10.70 -19.25 8.06
CA GLU A 89 -10.84 -18.28 9.15
C GLU A 89 -9.48 -17.67 9.50
N MET A 90 -8.42 -18.46 9.45
CA MET A 90 -7.04 -17.97 9.58
C MET A 90 -6.70 -16.96 8.46
N HIS A 91 -7.04 -17.27 7.20
CA HIS A 91 -6.84 -16.35 6.08
C HIS A 91 -7.65 -15.07 6.21
N ARG A 92 -8.88 -15.11 6.74
CA ARG A 92 -9.68 -13.90 7.00
C ARG A 92 -9.04 -13.02 8.06
N GLN A 93 -8.61 -13.60 9.19
CA GLN A 93 -7.97 -12.86 10.26
C GLN A 93 -6.64 -12.24 9.81
N GLU A 94 -5.81 -13.02 9.11
CA GLU A 94 -4.53 -12.53 8.56
C GLU A 94 -4.75 -11.38 7.57
N LEU A 95 -5.73 -11.50 6.66
CA LEU A 95 -6.09 -10.43 5.73
C LEU A 95 -6.58 -9.19 6.46
N MET A 96 -7.44 -9.32 7.48
CA MET A 96 -7.93 -8.17 8.25
C MET A 96 -6.80 -7.46 9.00
N LEU A 97 -5.90 -8.19 9.65
CA LEU A 97 -4.74 -7.63 10.36
C LEU A 97 -3.77 -6.92 9.41
N GLN A 98 -3.50 -7.51 8.24
CA GLN A 98 -2.64 -6.89 7.22
C GLN A 98 -3.27 -5.62 6.64
N LEU A 99 -4.58 -5.63 6.43
CA LEU A 99 -5.33 -4.46 5.97
C LEU A 99 -5.31 -3.34 7.01
N ASP A 100 -5.51 -3.66 8.29
CA ASP A 100 -5.45 -2.70 9.40
C ASP A 100 -4.03 -2.10 9.57
N SER A 101 -2.99 -2.94 9.43
CA SER A 101 -1.60 -2.47 9.48
C SER A 101 -1.21 -1.60 8.27
N ALA A 102 -1.72 -1.90 7.07
CA ALA A 102 -1.42 -1.14 5.86
C ALA A 102 -2.25 0.15 5.75
N PHE A 103 -3.41 0.20 6.42
CA PHE A 103 -4.31 1.35 6.46
C PHE A 103 -4.75 1.62 7.91
N PRO A 104 -3.84 2.03 8.80
CA PRO A 104 -4.23 2.46 10.13
C PRO A 104 -5.19 3.64 9.95
N GLU A 105 -6.39 3.57 10.53
CA GLU A 105 -7.37 4.65 10.41
C GLU A 105 -6.70 6.00 10.71
N GLY A 106 -6.57 6.86 9.70
CA GLY A 106 -6.37 8.29 9.86
C GLY A 106 -5.17 8.76 10.69
N GLY A 107 -4.04 8.05 10.73
CA GLY A 107 -2.80 8.52 11.37
C GLY A 107 -2.09 9.69 10.65
N GLY A 108 -2.81 10.44 9.81
CA GLY A 108 -2.31 11.58 9.04
C GLY A 108 -3.19 12.81 9.26
N ASN A 109 -2.79 13.64 10.23
CA ASN A 109 -3.04 15.08 10.26
C ASN A 109 -4.49 15.58 10.37
N THR A 110 -5.12 15.38 11.53
CA THR A 110 -6.01 16.41 12.07
C THR A 110 -5.29 17.16 13.18
N ALA A 111 -4.25 17.92 12.82
CA ALA A 111 -4.01 19.18 13.50
C ALA A 111 -5.19 20.11 13.20
N PHE A 112 -6.36 19.81 13.77
CA PHE A 112 -7.40 20.81 13.91
C PHE A 112 -7.02 21.60 15.15
N VAL A 113 -6.24 22.68 14.94
CA VAL A 113 -6.08 23.73 15.93
C VAL A 113 -7.28 24.66 15.75
N PRO A 114 -8.28 24.66 16.63
CA PRO A 114 -9.29 25.71 16.60
C PRO A 114 -8.62 27.04 16.98
N LEU A 115 -8.86 28.06 16.14
CA LEU A 115 -8.51 29.46 16.38
C LEU A 115 -9.18 30.00 17.65
#